data_AF-A0A2D1KL94-F1
#
_entry.id   AF-A0A2D1KL94-F1
#
_cell.length_a   1.000
_cell.length_b   1.000
_cell.length_c   1.000
_cell.angle_alpha   90.00
_cell.angle_beta   90.00
_cell.angle_gamma   90.00
#
_symmetry.space_group_name_H-M   'P 1'
#
loop_
_entity.id
_entity.type
_entity.pdbx_description
1 polymer ?
#
loop_
_entity_poly.entity_id
_entity_poly.type
_entity_poly.pdbx_seq_one_letter_code
_entity_poly.pdbx_strand_id
1 'polypeptide(L)'
;MNSGLKFTLPFNNEEGVTIEFLVELLAIIILNIVLSGDNAVVIALATRKLVRAQRRKAIVIGTIGAVILRIILMLIAMQLLTIPFVKVLGSVLLFYIAYDLVKPDNDMAAKSVKSGQTFVSAVGTIVMADLIMSLDNVLAIAGAANGSVLLAIIGLVISIPIVVFASQIILTQD
;
A
#
# COMPACT_ATOMS: atom_id res chain seq x y z
N MET A 1 28.70 37.33 0.83
CA MET A 1 27.38 37.96 1.09
C MET A 1 26.34 37.12 0.39
N ASN A 2 25.65 36.25 1.13
CA ASN A 2 24.72 35.27 0.57
C ASN A 2 23.30 35.63 1.03
N SER A 3 22.62 36.46 0.25
CA SER A 3 21.24 36.87 0.53
C SER A 3 20.32 35.99 -0.30
N GLY A 4 20.12 34.75 0.16
CA GLY A 4 19.13 33.84 -0.40
C GLY A 4 17.74 34.49 -0.31
N LEU A 5 17.08 34.59 -1.46
CA LEU A 5 15.71 35.07 -1.59
C LEU A 5 14.80 34.08 -0.84
N LYS A 6 14.50 34.35 0.45
CA LYS A 6 13.46 33.63 1.18
C LYS A 6 12.11 34.07 0.64
N PHE A 7 11.62 33.34 -0.35
CA PHE A 7 10.25 33.42 -0.82
C PHE A 7 9.33 32.79 0.24
N THR A 8 8.94 33.58 1.24
CA THR A 8 7.91 33.22 2.22
C THR A 8 6.55 33.71 1.71
N LEU A 9 5.68 32.76 1.34
CA LEU A 9 4.31 33.02 0.91
C LEU A 9 3.44 33.52 2.08
N PRO A 10 2.44 34.38 1.83
CA PRO A 10 1.58 35.01 2.84
C PRO A 10 0.53 34.08 3.48
N PHE A 11 0.69 32.77 3.36
CA PHE A 11 -0.16 31.75 3.98
C PHE A 11 0.57 30.94 5.06
N ASN A 12 1.77 31.38 5.48
CA ASN A 12 2.49 30.77 6.60
C ASN A 12 1.86 31.20 7.94
N ASN A 13 0.65 30.70 8.19
CA ASN A 13 -0.03 30.80 9.47
C ASN A 13 0.23 29.45 10.16
N GLU A 14 0.72 29.46 11.41
CA GLU A 14 1.11 28.26 12.16
C GLU A 14 -0.05 27.31 12.55
N GLU A 15 -1.22 27.45 11.91
CA GLU A 15 -2.41 26.61 12.05
C GLU A 15 -3.02 26.16 10.69
N GLY A 16 -2.30 26.38 9.58
CA GLY A 16 -2.76 26.05 8.21
C GLY A 16 -2.09 24.82 7.60
N VAL A 17 -2.78 24.18 6.65
CA VAL A 17 -2.23 23.12 5.79
C VAL A 17 -1.02 23.67 5.03
N THR A 18 0.18 23.17 5.33
CA THR A 18 1.42 23.62 4.67
C THR A 18 1.56 23.01 3.27
N ILE A 19 2.33 23.67 2.39
CA ILE A 19 2.67 23.09 1.08
C ILE A 19 3.43 21.77 1.24
N GLU A 20 4.29 21.68 2.25
CA GLU A 20 5.02 20.45 2.60
C GLU A 20 4.05 19.31 2.93
N PHE A 21 3.05 19.57 3.77
CA PHE A 21 2.00 18.60 4.08
C PHE A 21 1.26 18.13 2.82
N LEU A 22 0.90 19.05 1.92
CA LEU A 22 0.20 18.70 0.67
C LEU A 22 1.09 17.86 -0.26
N VAL A 23 2.37 18.19 -0.37
CA VAL A 23 3.33 17.46 -1.21
C VAL A 23 3.56 16.05 -0.66
N GLU A 24 3.77 15.91 0.66
CA GLU A 24 3.94 14.60 1.31
C GLU A 24 2.69 13.74 1.21
N LEU A 25 1.51 14.34 1.45
CA LEU A 25 0.23 13.65 1.30
C LEU A 25 0.02 13.18 -0.15
N LEU A 26 0.28 14.05 -1.12
CA LEU A 26 0.17 13.71 -2.53
C LEU A 26 1.15 12.60 -2.91
N ALA A 27 2.39 12.64 -2.42
CA ALA A 27 3.38 11.60 -2.64
C ALA A 27 2.88 10.24 -2.10
N ILE A 28 2.32 10.21 -0.89
CA ILE A 28 1.77 8.97 -0.31
C ILE A 28 0.60 8.43 -1.11
N ILE A 29 -0.30 9.30 -1.59
CA ILE A 29 -1.43 8.89 -2.44
C ILE A 29 -0.91 8.30 -3.75
N ILE A 30 0.04 8.97 -4.40
CA ILE A 30 0.64 8.50 -5.66
C ILE A 30 1.35 7.16 -5.45
N LEU A 31 2.18 7.04 -4.40
CA LEU A 31 2.87 5.78 -4.07
C LEU A 31 1.85 4.66 -3.84
N ASN A 32 0.81 4.90 -3.05
CA ASN A 32 -0.23 3.89 -2.83
C ASN A 32 -0.92 3.47 -4.12
N ILE A 33 -1.24 4.41 -5.02
CA ILE A 33 -1.92 4.09 -6.28
C ILE A 33 -1.01 3.27 -7.20
N VAL A 34 0.25 3.68 -7.35
CA VAL A 34 1.23 2.97 -8.20
C VAL A 34 1.48 1.55 -7.67
N LEU A 35 1.68 1.41 -6.36
CA LEU A 35 1.96 0.12 -5.72
C LEU A 35 0.70 -0.72 -5.44
N SER A 36 -0.52 -0.19 -5.64
CA SER A 36 -1.77 -0.97 -5.49
C SER A 36 -2.43 -1.34 -6.81
N GLY A 37 -1.83 -0.96 -7.95
CA GLY A 37 -2.39 -1.25 -9.27
C GLY A 37 -2.42 -2.75 -9.59
N ASP A 38 -1.33 -3.46 -9.32
CA ASP A 38 -1.23 -4.92 -9.38
C ASP A 38 -2.06 -5.61 -8.28
N ASN A 39 -2.13 -5.02 -7.09
CA ASN A 39 -2.96 -5.52 -5.98
C ASN A 39 -4.44 -5.59 -6.37
N ALA A 40 -4.94 -4.64 -7.17
CA ALA A 40 -6.32 -4.65 -7.66
C ALA A 40 -6.63 -5.86 -8.57
N VAL A 41 -5.66 -6.32 -9.36
CA VAL A 41 -5.78 -7.51 -10.21
C VAL A 41 -5.85 -8.78 -9.35
N VAL A 42 -5.00 -8.89 -8.32
CA VAL A 42 -5.03 -10.05 -7.40
C VAL A 42 -6.36 -10.13 -6.65
N ILE A 43 -6.90 -8.99 -6.19
CA ILE A 43 -8.23 -8.90 -5.56
C ILE A 43 -9.34 -9.36 -6.52
N ALA A 44 -9.27 -8.92 -7.78
CA ALA A 44 -10.22 -9.35 -8.82
C ALA A 44 -10.16 -10.87 -9.04
N LEU A 45 -8.96 -11.43 -9.20
CA LEU A 45 -8.75 -12.87 -9.39
C LEU A 45 -9.20 -13.71 -8.19
N ALA A 46 -8.96 -13.22 -6.97
CA ALA A 46 -9.35 -13.89 -5.72
C ALA A 46 -10.87 -13.97 -5.54
N THR A 47 -11.63 -13.05 -6.16
CA THR A 47 -13.09 -12.94 -5.98
C THR A 47 -13.91 -13.29 -7.22
N ARG A 48 -13.24 -13.59 -8.35
CA ARG A 48 -13.87 -13.85 -9.66
C ARG A 48 -14.89 -14.99 -9.65
N LYS A 49 -14.72 -16.02 -8.81
CA LYS A 49 -15.66 -17.16 -8.77
C LYS A 49 -16.82 -16.98 -7.77
N LEU A 50 -16.88 -15.86 -7.04
CA LEU A 50 -17.99 -15.55 -6.13
C LEU A 50 -19.19 -14.97 -6.87
N VAL A 51 -20.39 -15.29 -6.38
CA VAL A 51 -21.67 -14.69 -6.80
C VAL A 51 -21.60 -13.16 -6.62
N ARG A 52 -22.15 -12.37 -7.55
CA ARG A 52 -22.05 -10.89 -7.56
C ARG A 52 -22.31 -10.23 -6.19
N ALA A 53 -23.33 -10.68 -5.46
CA ALA A 53 -23.65 -10.13 -4.13
C ALA A 53 -22.59 -10.44 -3.06
N GLN A 54 -21.97 -11.62 -3.11
CA GLN A 54 -20.91 -12.02 -2.19
C GLN A 54 -19.55 -11.43 -2.59
N ARG A 55 -19.32 -11.23 -3.89
CA ARG A 55 -18.08 -10.65 -4.44
C ARG A 55 -17.81 -9.26 -3.86
N ARG A 56 -18.78 -8.34 -3.95
CA ARG A 56 -18.62 -6.98 -3.42
C ARG A 56 -18.38 -6.99 -1.90
N LYS A 57 -19.07 -7.86 -1.18
CA LYS A 57 -18.86 -8.04 0.27
C LYS A 57 -17.46 -8.57 0.58
N ALA A 58 -16.96 -9.54 -0.20
CA ALA A 58 -15.64 -10.12 0.00
C ALA A 58 -14.53 -9.10 -0.27
N ILE A 59 -14.67 -8.29 -1.34
CA ILE A 59 -13.77 -7.18 -1.64
C ILE A 59 -13.78 -6.18 -0.48
N VAL A 60 -14.94 -5.68 -0.06
CA VAL A 60 -15.02 -4.66 1.00
C VAL A 60 -14.47 -5.19 2.33
N ILE A 61 -14.90 -6.36 2.77
CA ILE A 61 -14.47 -6.94 4.05
C ILE A 61 -12.99 -7.31 4.01
N GLY A 62 -12.52 -7.90 2.90
CA GLY A 62 -11.12 -8.23 2.68
C GLY A 62 -10.23 -6.99 2.68
N THR A 63 -10.60 -5.94 1.94
CA THR A 63 -9.84 -4.69 1.90
C THR A 63 -9.84 -3.98 3.25
N ILE A 64 -10.95 -3.97 4.00
CA ILE A 64 -10.97 -3.40 5.36
C ILE A 64 -10.00 -4.17 6.28
N GLY A 65 -10.05 -5.51 6.27
CA GLY A 65 -9.15 -6.33 7.07
C GLY A 65 -7.68 -6.11 6.70
N ALA A 66 -7.40 -6.05 5.39
CA ALA A 66 -6.09 -5.76 4.84
C ALA A 66 -5.56 -4.38 5.28
N VAL A 67 -6.39 -3.34 5.20
CA VAL A 67 -6.03 -1.98 5.64
C VAL A 67 -5.70 -1.93 7.12
N ILE A 68 -6.49 -2.59 7.97
CA ILE A 68 -6.23 -2.62 9.41
C ILE A 68 -4.86 -3.25 9.66
N LEU A 69 -4.57 -4.39 9.02
CA LEU A 69 -3.26 -5.04 9.08
C LEU A 69 -2.15 -4.11 8.57
N ARG A 70 -2.39 -3.41 7.47
CA ARG A 70 -1.46 -2.45 6.87
C ARG A 70 -1.16 -1.28 7.81
N ILE A 71 -2.15 -0.72 8.51
CA ILE A 71 -1.94 0.33 9.52
C ILE A 71 -1.04 -0.19 10.64
N ILE A 72 -1.29 -1.41 11.14
CA ILE A 72 -0.48 -2.02 12.20
C ILE A 72 0.97 -2.18 11.72
N LEU A 73 1.18 -2.73 10.51
CA LEU A 73 2.52 -2.88 9.93
C LEU A 73 3.21 -1.53 9.72
N MET A 74 2.46 -0.51 9.31
CA MET A 74 2.98 0.84 9.13
C MET A 74 3.48 1.46 10.43
N LEU A 75 2.73 1.32 11.52
CA LEU A 75 3.18 1.78 12.83
C LEU A 75 4.47 1.06 13.25
N ILE A 76 4.54 -0.25 13.04
CA ILE A 76 5.75 -1.04 13.31
C ILE A 76 6.92 -0.59 12.43
N ALA A 77 6.70 -0.41 11.13
CA ALA A 77 7.71 0.01 10.17
C ALA A 77 8.24 1.41 10.47
N MET A 78 7.37 2.36 10.79
CA MET A 78 7.77 3.71 11.20
C MET A 78 8.68 3.68 12.43
N GLN A 79 8.36 2.85 13.42
CA GLN A 79 9.23 2.65 14.58
C GLN A 79 10.56 2.01 14.19
N LEU A 80 10.53 0.99 13.33
CA LEU A 80 11.73 0.27 12.89
C LEU A 80 12.67 1.19 12.08
N LEU A 81 12.14 2.10 11.29
CA LEU A 81 12.91 3.06 10.48
C LEU A 81 13.64 4.13 11.31
N THR A 82 13.30 4.28 12.60
CA THR A 82 14.06 5.15 13.51
C THR A 82 15.41 4.55 13.91
N ILE A 83 15.56 3.23 13.80
CA ILE A 83 16.82 2.55 14.13
C ILE A 83 17.83 2.80 13.01
N PRO A 84 19.05 3.30 13.35
CA PRO A 84 20.08 3.51 12.35
C PRO A 84 20.43 2.19 11.64
N PHE A 85 20.79 2.27 10.36
CA PHE A 85 21.12 1.13 9.47
C PHE A 85 19.96 0.24 9.04
N VAL A 86 18.76 0.30 9.63
CA VAL A 86 17.60 -0.46 9.14
C VAL A 86 17.30 -0.14 7.68
N LYS A 87 17.40 1.14 7.28
CA LYS A 87 17.23 1.56 5.89
C LYS A 87 18.23 0.90 4.93
N VAL A 88 19.48 0.72 5.38
CA VAL A 88 20.55 0.11 4.59
C VAL A 88 20.35 -1.40 4.48
N LEU A 89 19.98 -2.06 5.59
CA LEU A 89 19.65 -3.48 5.57
C LEU A 89 18.42 -3.78 4.71
N GLY A 90 17.38 -2.94 4.83
CA GLY A 90 16.16 -3.06 4.04
C GLY A 90 16.41 -2.89 2.54
N SER A 91 17.25 -1.93 2.12
CA SER A 91 17.57 -1.74 0.70
C SER A 91 18.39 -2.89 0.13
N VAL A 92 19.36 -3.44 0.88
CA VAL A 92 20.12 -4.63 0.47
C VAL A 92 19.21 -5.85 0.34
N LEU A 93 18.31 -6.05 1.30
CA LEU A 93 17.34 -7.14 1.28
C LEU A 93 16.40 -7.04 0.07
N LEU A 94 15.85 -5.86 -0.22
CA LEU A 94 14.98 -5.65 -1.37
C LEU A 94 15.73 -5.86 -2.69
N PHE A 95 16.98 -5.43 -2.78
CA PHE A 95 17.81 -5.67 -3.97
C PHE A 95 18.05 -7.17 -4.17
N TYR A 96 18.28 -7.92 -3.10
CA TYR A 96 18.40 -9.37 -3.14
C TYR A 96 17.10 -10.04 -3.61
N ILE A 97 15.94 -9.64 -3.08
CA ILE A 97 14.62 -10.17 -3.51
C ILE A 97 14.38 -9.86 -4.99
N ALA A 98 14.65 -8.64 -5.44
CA ALA A 98 14.48 -8.25 -6.85
C ALA A 98 15.39 -9.06 -7.79
N TYR A 99 16.66 -9.27 -7.40
CA TYR A 99 17.58 -10.13 -8.15
C TYR A 99 17.10 -11.58 -8.19
N ASP A 100 16.63 -12.10 -7.06
CA ASP A 100 16.14 -13.46 -6.99
C ASP A 100 14.93 -13.63 -7.90
N LEU A 101 13.95 -12.71 -7.85
CA LEU A 101 12.71 -12.75 -8.64
C LEU A 101 12.92 -12.81 -10.16
N VAL A 102 14.00 -12.21 -10.67
CA VAL A 102 14.35 -12.19 -12.10
C VAL A 102 14.99 -13.51 -12.57
N LYS A 103 15.43 -14.39 -11.65
CA LYS A 103 15.98 -15.68 -12.05
C LYS A 103 14.89 -16.60 -12.63
N PRO A 104 15.20 -17.30 -13.74
CA PRO A 104 14.24 -18.16 -14.43
C PRO A 104 13.80 -19.42 -13.66
N ASP A 105 14.41 -19.73 -12.51
CA ASP A 105 14.18 -20.97 -11.73
C ASP A 105 13.33 -20.78 -10.45
N ASN A 106 12.59 -19.67 -10.33
CA ASN A 106 11.72 -19.47 -9.16
C ASN A 106 10.43 -20.31 -9.22
N ASP A 107 10.52 -21.53 -8.72
CA ASP A 107 9.38 -22.37 -8.30
C ASP A 107 8.60 -21.78 -7.09
N MET A 108 8.98 -20.60 -6.60
CA MET A 108 8.34 -19.93 -5.46
C MET A 108 6.93 -19.38 -5.77
N ALA A 109 6.50 -19.38 -7.03
CA ALA A 109 5.23 -18.77 -7.45
C ALA A 109 4.13 -19.78 -7.85
N ALA A 110 4.04 -20.94 -7.20
CA ALA A 110 2.94 -21.87 -7.49
C ALA A 110 2.52 -22.80 -6.33
N LYS A 111 2.43 -22.29 -5.08
CA LYS A 111 1.51 -22.95 -4.12
C LYS A 111 0.08 -22.57 -4.48
N SER A 112 -0.46 -23.31 -5.44
CA SER A 112 -1.87 -23.33 -5.79
C SER A 112 -2.71 -23.49 -4.53
N VAL A 113 -3.44 -22.44 -4.17
CA VAL A 113 -4.53 -22.54 -3.19
C VAL A 113 -5.56 -23.50 -3.80
N LYS A 114 -5.57 -24.73 -3.27
CA LYS A 114 -6.47 -25.79 -3.72
C LYS A 114 -7.93 -25.40 -3.47
N SER A 115 -8.65 -25.30 -4.59
CA SER A 115 -10.04 -25.73 -4.82
C SER A 115 -11.10 -25.36 -3.76
N GLY A 116 -11.84 -24.31 -4.10
CA GLY A 116 -13.09 -23.88 -3.47
C GLY A 116 -13.01 -22.40 -3.10
N GLN A 117 -13.28 -21.48 -4.04
CA GLN A 117 -13.37 -20.05 -3.70
C GLN A 117 -14.63 -19.82 -2.86
N THR A 118 -14.54 -20.14 -1.57
CA THR A 118 -15.50 -19.73 -0.57
C THR A 118 -15.29 -18.26 -0.26
N PHE A 119 -16.34 -17.61 0.24
CA PHE A 119 -16.25 -16.22 0.69
C PHE A 119 -15.06 -16.00 1.64
N VAL A 120 -14.86 -16.92 2.60
CA VAL A 120 -13.77 -16.85 3.59
C VAL A 120 -12.41 -17.03 2.93
N SER A 121 -12.28 -17.98 1.99
CA SER A 121 -11.03 -18.16 1.25
C SER A 121 -10.69 -16.93 0.42
N ALA A 122 -11.67 -16.28 -0.21
CA ALA A 122 -11.44 -15.08 -1.01
C ALA A 122 -10.99 -13.90 -0.14
N VAL A 123 -11.64 -13.68 1.01
CA VAL A 123 -11.24 -12.67 2.00
C VAL A 123 -9.82 -12.95 2.51
N GLY A 124 -9.51 -14.20 2.86
CA GLY A 124 -8.17 -14.60 3.31
C GLY A 124 -7.09 -14.38 2.25
N THR A 125 -7.39 -14.71 0.98
CA THR A 125 -6.48 -14.43 -0.14
C THR A 125 -6.26 -12.92 -0.32
N ILE A 126 -7.29 -12.08 -0.20
CA ILE A 126 -7.13 -10.62 -0.27
C ILE A 126 -6.19 -10.12 0.83
N VAL A 127 -6.41 -10.54 2.09
CA VAL A 127 -5.59 -10.09 3.22
C VAL A 127 -4.14 -10.59 3.11
N MET A 128 -3.93 -11.83 2.69
CA MET A 128 -2.57 -12.38 2.52
C MET A 128 -1.84 -11.77 1.34
N ALA A 129 -2.53 -11.56 0.22
CA ALA A 129 -1.99 -10.85 -0.92
C ALA A 129 -1.59 -9.42 -0.52
N ASP A 130 -2.47 -8.70 0.18
CA ASP A 130 -2.15 -7.36 0.69
C ASP A 130 -0.98 -7.38 1.66
N LEU A 131 -0.89 -8.35 2.58
CA LEU A 131 0.24 -8.44 3.51
C LEU A 131 1.59 -8.55 2.78
N ILE A 132 1.67 -9.44 1.78
CA ILE A 132 2.91 -9.69 1.03
C ILE A 132 3.29 -8.44 0.20
N MET A 133 2.30 -7.85 -0.49
CA MET A 133 2.50 -6.69 -1.37
C MET A 133 2.45 -5.34 -0.65
N SER A 134 2.14 -5.31 0.65
CA SER A 134 2.13 -4.08 1.45
C SER A 134 3.41 -3.91 2.24
N LEU A 135 4.27 -4.92 2.37
CA LEU A 135 5.53 -4.80 3.10
C LEU A 135 6.44 -3.73 2.49
N ASP A 136 6.60 -3.73 1.17
CA ASP A 136 7.34 -2.74 0.40
C ASP A 136 6.60 -1.39 0.33
N ASN A 137 5.27 -1.40 0.12
CA ASN A 137 4.46 -0.19 0.10
C ASN A 137 4.44 0.55 1.43
N VAL A 138 4.35 -0.16 2.55
CA VAL A 138 4.38 0.42 3.89
C VAL A 138 5.73 1.08 4.18
N LEU A 139 6.85 0.47 3.77
CA LEU A 139 8.17 1.08 3.92
C LEU A 139 8.30 2.37 3.10
N ALA A 140 7.74 2.39 1.89
CA ALA A 140 7.71 3.58 1.04
C ALA A 140 6.88 4.71 1.67
N ILE A 141 5.67 4.40 2.14
CA ILE A 141 4.77 5.36 2.81
C ILE A 141 5.38 5.87 4.11
N ALA A 142 5.94 4.98 4.94
CA ALA A 142 6.59 5.35 6.19
C ALA A 142 7.81 6.26 5.94
N GLY A 143 8.53 6.05 4.84
CA GLY A 143 9.58 6.95 4.37
C GLY A 143 9.06 8.31 3.89
N ALA A 144 7.98 8.32 3.10
CA ALA A 144 7.37 9.53 2.56
C ALA A 144 6.65 10.38 3.61
N ALA A 145 6.17 9.76 4.70
CA ALA A 145 5.45 10.45 5.77
C ALA A 145 6.36 11.24 6.73
N ASN A 146 7.69 11.20 6.57
CA ASN A 146 8.66 11.92 7.39
C ASN A 146 8.43 11.80 8.92
N GLY A 147 7.93 10.65 9.38
CA GLY A 147 7.63 10.39 10.79
C GLY A 147 6.23 10.82 11.26
N SER A 148 5.44 11.49 10.42
CA SER A 148 4.05 11.86 10.72
C SER A 148 3.09 10.69 10.51
N VAL A 149 2.78 10.00 11.61
CA VAL A 149 1.81 8.89 11.61
C VAL A 149 0.45 9.36 11.10
N LEU A 150 0.04 10.57 11.48
CA LEU A 150 -1.24 11.14 11.07
C LEU A 150 -1.31 11.31 9.55
N LEU A 151 -0.25 11.85 8.93
CA LEU A 151 -0.19 12.06 7.49
C LEU A 151 -0.22 10.72 6.73
N ALA A 152 0.49 9.72 7.24
CA ALA A 152 0.49 8.37 6.67
C ALA A 152 -0.91 7.71 6.73
N ILE A 153 -1.61 7.81 7.86
CA ILE A 153 -2.97 7.29 8.01
C ILE A 153 -3.95 8.03 7.10
N ILE A 154 -3.88 9.36 7.01
CA ILE A 154 -4.77 10.14 6.13
C ILE A 154 -4.56 9.75 4.66
N GLY A 155 -3.30 9.66 4.21
CA GLY A 155 -2.98 9.24 2.85
C GLY A 155 -3.48 7.83 2.54
N LEU A 156 -3.38 6.91 3.51
CA LEU A 156 -3.92 5.56 3.38
C LEU A 156 -5.44 5.56 3.28
N VAL A 157 -6.14 6.28 4.17
CA VAL A 157 -7.61 6.34 4.19
C VAL A 157 -8.17 6.90 2.89
N ILE A 158 -7.53 7.94 2.33
CA ILE A 158 -7.93 8.54 1.04
C ILE A 158 -7.72 7.56 -0.12
N SER A 159 -6.68 6.71 -0.06
CA SER A 159 -6.33 5.79 -1.14
C SER A 159 -7.26 4.57 -1.22
N ILE A 160 -7.89 4.15 -0.12
CA ILE A 160 -8.71 2.93 -0.07
C ILE A 160 -9.91 2.97 -1.03
N PRO A 161 -10.76 4.01 -1.05
CA PRO A 161 -11.87 4.09 -2.00
C PRO A 161 -11.41 4.00 -3.45
N ILE A 162 -10.23 4.57 -3.77
CA ILE A 162 -9.66 4.58 -5.13
C ILE A 162 -9.32 3.15 -5.55
N VAL A 163 -8.61 2.39 -4.71
CA VAL A 163 -8.23 1.00 -5.00
C VAL A 163 -9.46 0.08 -5.09
N VAL A 164 -10.43 0.25 -4.18
CA VAL A 164 -11.69 -0.51 -4.21
C VAL A 164 -12.44 -0.25 -5.52
N PHE A 165 -12.53 1.01 -5.94
CA PHE A 165 -13.17 1.38 -7.20
C PHE A 165 -12.43 0.82 -8.41
N ALA A 166 -11.10 0.90 -8.43
CA ALA A 166 -10.26 0.32 -9.50
C ALA A 166 -10.50 -1.19 -9.65
N SER A 167 -10.54 -1.93 -8.53
CA SER A 167 -10.81 -3.38 -8.56
C SER A 167 -12.20 -3.72 -9.14
N GLN A 168 -13.20 -2.86 -8.94
CA GLN A 168 -14.54 -3.05 -9.50
C GLN A 168 -14.57 -2.82 -11.01
N ILE A 169 -13.82 -1.83 -11.52
CA ILE A 169 -13.69 -1.57 -12.96
C ILE A 169 -13.04 -2.77 -13.67
N ILE A 170 -11.97 -3.33 -13.11
CA ILE A 170 -11.30 -4.50 -13.69
C ILE A 170 -12.27 -5.68 -13.82
N LEU A 171 -13.11 -5.88 -12.81
CA LEU A 171 -14.10 -6.96 -12.78
C LEU A 171 -15.33 -6.72 -13.69
N THR A 172 -15.50 -5.53 -14.28
CA THR A 172 -16.62 -5.22 -15.18
C THR A 172 -16.28 -5.43 -16.66
N GLN A 173 -15.04 -5.82 -17.00
CA GLN A 173 -14.62 -6.12 -18.37
C GLN A 173 -14.69 -7.62 -18.77
N ASP A 174 -15.26 -8.48 -17.91
CA ASP A 174 -15.64 -9.88 -18.18
C ASP A 174 -17.17 -10.01 -18.24
#